data_AF-A0A256YSD2-F1
#
_entry.id   AF-A0A256YSD2-F1
#
_cell.length_a   1.000
_cell.length_b   1.000
_cell.length_c   1.000
_cell.angle_alpha   90.00
_cell.angle_beta   90.00
_cell.angle_gamma   90.00
#
_symmetry.space_group_name_H-M   'P 1'
#
loop_
_entity.id
_entity.type
_entity.pdbx_description
1 polymer ?
#
loop_
_entity_poly.entity_id
_entity_poly.type
_entity_poly.pdbx_seq_one_letter_code
_entity_poly.pdbx_strand_id
1 'polypeptide(L)'
;MLRLNRVNHCVILEETPQNIGMVKKVQNYVTYGKIDDKVLKKLIEKRGKIKDIKQIKQVFRLNPPRKGFKSIRLPYPKGDLGDRKEKINELLERMI
;
A
#
# COMPACT_ATOMS: atom_id res chain seq x y z
N MET A 1 2.59 -14.76 5.93
CA MET A 1 1.40 -13.91 5.71
C MET A 1 1.79 -12.44 5.59
N LEU A 2 1.01 -11.65 4.82
CA LEU A 2 1.29 -10.26 4.44
C LEU A 2 1.13 -9.20 5.56
N ARG A 3 0.70 -9.58 6.77
CA ARG A 3 0.51 -8.69 7.94
C ARG A 3 -0.51 -7.55 7.76
N LEU A 4 -1.41 -7.66 6.78
CA LEU A 4 -2.52 -6.72 6.55
C LEU A 4 -3.73 -7.07 7.44
N ASN A 5 -3.66 -6.72 8.72
CA ASN A 5 -4.68 -7.12 9.71
C ASN A 5 -5.85 -6.11 9.84
N ARG A 6 -5.74 -4.91 9.28
CA ARG A 6 -6.75 -3.83 9.36
C ARG A 6 -6.78 -3.03 8.06
N VAL A 7 -7.89 -2.32 7.83
CA VAL A 7 -8.03 -1.39 6.71
C VAL A 7 -6.99 -0.27 6.79
N ASN A 8 -6.61 0.28 5.62
CA ASN A 8 -5.61 1.35 5.48
C ASN A 8 -4.23 1.02 6.10
N HIS A 9 -3.92 -0.26 6.30
CA HIS A 9 -2.54 -0.67 6.55
C HIS A 9 -1.81 -0.87 5.23
N CYS A 10 -0.56 -0.44 5.19
CA CYS A 10 0.32 -0.56 4.04
C CYS A 10 1.58 -1.33 4.45
N VAL A 11 2.06 -2.20 3.57
CA VAL A 11 3.28 -2.98 3.77
C VAL A 11 4.11 -2.86 2.51
N ILE A 12 5.40 -2.60 2.68
CA ILE A 12 6.36 -2.60 1.57
C ILE A 12 6.87 -4.03 1.43
N LEU A 13 6.89 -4.52 0.19
CA LEU A 13 7.31 -5.87 -0.16
C LEU A 13 8.38 -5.78 -1.25
N GLU A 14 9.38 -6.64 -1.16
CA GLU A 14 10.32 -6.87 -2.25
C GLU A 14 9.65 -7.61 -3.39
N GLU A 15 10.09 -7.34 -4.62
CA GLU A 15 9.58 -7.95 -5.84
C GLU A 15 10.12 -9.38 -6.02
N THR A 16 9.60 -10.30 -5.20
CA THR A 16 9.89 -11.73 -5.30
C THR A 16 8.70 -12.48 -5.91
N PRO A 17 8.91 -13.58 -6.67
CA PRO A 17 7.82 -14.36 -7.26
C PRO A 17 6.78 -14.82 -6.22
N GLN A 18 7.21 -15.12 -5.00
CA GLN A 18 6.35 -15.53 -3.89
C GLN A 18 5.48 -14.36 -3.40
N ASN A 19 6.05 -13.16 -3.24
CA ASN A 19 5.29 -11.97 -2.84
C ASN A 19 4.29 -11.57 -3.92
N ILE A 20 4.69 -11.61 -5.19
CA ILE A 20 3.81 -11.34 -6.33
C ILE A 20 2.65 -12.32 -6.36
N GLY A 21 2.91 -13.63 -6.18
CA GLY A 21 1.87 -14.66 -6.11
C GLY A 21 0.88 -14.41 -4.98
N MET A 22 1.37 -14.02 -3.79
CA MET A 22 0.51 -13.66 -2.66
C MET A 22 -0.35 -12.42 -2.97
N VAL A 23 0.23 -11.36 -3.55
CA VAL A 23 -0.47 -10.12 -3.89
C VAL A 23 -1.55 -10.36 -4.96
N LYS A 24 -1.22 -11.12 -6.02
CA LYS A 24 -2.20 -11.50 -7.06
C LYS A 24 -3.38 -12.26 -6.49
N LYS A 25 -3.16 -13.14 -5.50
CA LYS A 25 -4.23 -13.89 -4.83
C LYS A 25 -5.20 -12.98 -4.05
N VAL A 26 -4.71 -11.87 -3.50
CA VAL A 26 -5.53 -10.92 -2.71
C VAL A 26 -5.92 -9.65 -3.48
N GLN A 27 -5.66 -9.58 -4.79
CA GLN A 27 -5.84 -8.37 -5.61
C GLN A 27 -7.23 -7.75 -5.57
N ASN A 28 -8.27 -8.55 -5.28
CA ASN A 28 -9.66 -8.08 -5.18
C ASN A 28 -9.97 -7.39 -3.84
N TYR A 29 -9.03 -7.36 -2.90
CA TYR A 29 -9.19 -6.74 -1.57
C TYR A 29 -8.17 -5.65 -1.30
N VAL A 30 -7.09 -5.59 -2.08
CA VAL A 30 -5.98 -4.68 -1.87
C VAL A 30 -5.70 -3.88 -3.11
N THR A 31 -5.06 -2.74 -2.89
CA THR A 31 -4.47 -1.91 -3.95
C THR A 31 -2.95 -2.04 -3.85
N TYR A 32 -2.27 -2.26 -4.97
CA TYR A 32 -0.81 -2.36 -5.00
C TYR A 32 -0.22 -1.64 -6.22
N GLY A 33 1.07 -1.39 -6.19
CA GLY A 33 1.79 -0.71 -7.27
C GLY A 33 3.24 -0.43 -6.88
N LYS A 34 4.00 0.13 -7.81
CA LYS A 34 5.41 0.49 -7.59
C LYS A 34 5.48 1.85 -6.89
N ILE A 35 6.17 1.89 -5.75
CA ILE A 35 6.36 3.11 -4.97
C ILE A 35 7.62 3.86 -5.45
N ASP A 36 7.55 5.19 -5.45
CA ASP A 36 8.70 6.04 -5.74
C ASP A 36 9.52 6.33 -4.48
N ASP A 37 10.84 6.49 -4.63
CA ASP A 37 11.75 6.81 -3.53
C ASP A 37 11.36 8.09 -2.77
N LYS A 38 10.79 9.07 -3.49
CA LYS A 38 10.31 10.33 -2.90
C LYS A 38 9.15 10.09 -1.94
N VAL A 39 8.16 9.29 -2.36
CA VAL A 39 6.98 8.96 -1.54
C VAL A 39 7.37 8.03 -0.40
N LEU A 40 8.30 7.11 -0.65
CA LEU A 40 8.84 6.21 0.36
C LEU A 40 9.50 6.98 1.52
N LYS A 41 10.35 7.97 1.22
CA LYS A 41 10.97 8.82 2.24
C LYS A 41 9.91 9.54 3.09
N LYS A 42 8.92 10.18 2.45
CA LYS A 42 7.79 10.84 3.15
C LYS A 42 7.01 9.86 4.02
N LEU A 43 6.77 8.64 3.53
CA LEU A 43 6.03 7.60 4.25
C LEU A 43 6.78 7.19 5.53
N ILE A 44 8.09 6.96 5.43
CA ILE A 44 8.93 6.62 6.59
C ILE A 44 8.99 7.78 7.57
N GLU A 45 9.18 9.01 7.09
CA GLU A 45 9.26 10.20 7.94
C GLU A 45 7.97 10.45 8.73
N LYS A 46 6.80 10.37 8.07
CA LYS A 46 5.52 10.71 8.71
C LYS A 46 4.82 9.56 9.43
N ARG A 47 5.13 8.30 9.08
CA ARG A 47 4.43 7.11 9.59
C ARG A 47 5.35 6.02 10.11
N GLY A 48 6.66 6.17 9.95
CA GLY A 48 7.65 5.27 10.53
C GLY A 48 7.63 5.34 12.05
N LYS A 49 7.56 4.19 12.71
CA LYS A 49 7.72 4.09 14.16
C LYS A 49 9.08 3.51 14.48
N ILE A 50 9.73 4.05 15.52
CA ILE A 50 11.06 3.63 15.98
C ILE A 50 11.11 2.13 16.28
N LYS A 51 10.02 1.55 16.81
CA LYS A 51 9.92 0.10 17.11
C LYS A 51 9.90 -0.80 15.87
N ASP A 52 9.45 -0.26 14.73
CA ASP A 52 9.27 -1.04 13.50
C ASP A 52 10.52 -1.05 12.61
N ILE A 53 11.50 -0.17 12.87
CA ILE A 53 12.77 -0.07 12.13
C ILE A 53 13.60 -1.37 12.23
N LYS A 54 13.45 -2.12 13.34
CA LYS A 54 14.15 -3.41 13.53
C LYS A 54 13.47 -4.60 12.85
N GLN A 55 12.27 -4.45 12.26
CA GLN A 55 11.52 -5.57 11.70
C GLN A 55 11.56 -5.58 10.16
N ILE A 56 11.88 -6.75 9.60
CA ILE A 56 11.95 -7.04 8.15
C ILE A 56 10.63 -6.72 7.40
N LYS A 57 9.49 -6.67 8.10
CA LYS A 57 8.17 -6.37 7.52
C LYS A 57 7.45 -5.29 8.32
N GLN A 58 7.84 -4.04 8.07
CA GLN A 58 7.22 -2.85 8.65
C GLN A 58 5.79 -2.65 8.11
N VAL A 59 4.84 -2.48 9.02
CA VAL A 59 3.45 -2.17 8.72
C VAL A 59 3.21 -0.69 8.96
N PHE A 60 2.94 0.06 7.89
CA PHE A 60 2.59 1.48 7.97
C PHE A 60 1.09 1.63 8.18
N ARG A 61 0.71 2.38 9.21
CA ARG A 61 -0.70 2.72 9.46
C ARG A 61 -1.01 4.03 8.75
N LEU A 62 -1.84 3.98 7.71
CA LEU A 62 -2.20 5.15 6.93
C LEU A 62 -3.52 5.76 7.41
N ASN A 63 -3.75 7.02 7.06
CA ASN A 63 -5.06 7.63 7.20
C ASN A 63 -5.96 7.20 6.03
N PRO A 64 -7.29 7.28 6.16
CA PRO A 64 -8.18 7.22 5.02
C PRO A 64 -7.75 8.26 3.95
N PRO A 65 -7.89 7.95 2.65
CA PRO A 65 -7.48 8.87 1.61
C PRO A 65 -8.31 10.15 1.67
N ARG A 66 -7.64 11.30 1.64
CA ARG A 66 -8.31 12.60 1.44
C ARG A 66 -9.18 12.52 0.18
N LYS A 67 -10.45 12.94 0.25
CA LYS A 67 -11.48 12.80 -0.81
C LYS A 67 -12.01 11.37 -1.06
N GLY A 68 -11.69 10.39 -0.20
CA GLY A 68 -12.24 9.04 -0.26
C GLY A 68 -11.75 8.18 -1.44
N PHE A 69 -12.18 6.93 -1.48
CA PHE A 69 -11.91 6.04 -2.63
C PHE A 69 -12.91 6.33 -3.76
N LYS A 70 -12.51 6.10 -5.03
CA LYS A 70 -13.39 6.18 -6.20
C LYS A 70 -14.42 5.05 -6.20
N SER A 71 -13.98 3.81 -5.99
CA SER A 71 -14.85 2.66 -5.76
C SER A 71 -14.05 1.50 -5.16
N ILE A 72 -14.54 1.01 -4.01
CA ILE A 72 -13.98 -0.17 -3.33
C ILE A 72 -14.50 -1.50 -3.91
N ARG A 73 -15.33 -1.45 -4.96
CA ARG A 73 -15.93 -2.65 -5.59
C ARG A 73 -15.37 -2.93 -6.98
N LEU A 74 -14.79 -1.92 -7.63
CA LEU A 74 -14.33 -2.01 -9.01
C LEU A 74 -12.79 -2.01 -9.08
N PRO A 75 -12.20 -2.77 -10.01
CA PRO A 75 -10.76 -2.70 -10.27
C PRO A 75 -10.37 -1.37 -10.88
N TYR A 76 -9.13 -0.94 -10.62
CA TYR A 76 -8.50 0.18 -11.31
C TYR A 76 -8.47 -0.07 -12.83
N PRO A 77 -8.73 0.93 -13.71
CA PRO A 77 -8.90 2.37 -13.44
C PRO A 77 -10.33 2.82 -13.11
N LYS A 78 -11.31 1.92 -13.20
CA LYS A 78 -12.72 2.26 -12.90
C LYS A 78 -12.96 2.41 -11.39
N GLY A 79 -12.20 1.72 -10.54
CA GLY A 79 -12.18 1.89 -9.09
C GLY A 79 -10.78 1.92 -8.47
N ASP A 80 -10.64 1.37 -7.26
CA ASP A 80 -9.41 1.40 -6.46
C ASP A 80 -8.78 0.02 -6.22
N LEU A 81 -9.44 -1.08 -6.59
CA LEU A 81 -8.89 -2.43 -6.35
C LEU A 81 -7.81 -2.81 -7.37
N GLY A 82 -6.85 -3.64 -6.93
CA GLY A 82 -5.85 -4.24 -7.80
C GLY A 82 -4.62 -3.35 -8.07
N ASP A 83 -4.02 -3.58 -9.24
CA ASP A 83 -2.77 -2.93 -9.64
C ASP A 83 -3.00 -1.50 -10.13
N ARG A 84 -2.39 -0.54 -9.45
CA ARG A 84 -2.36 0.89 -9.83
C ARG A 84 -1.09 1.31 -10.55
N LYS A 85 -0.11 0.43 -10.69
CA LYS A 85 1.20 0.73 -11.27
C LYS A 85 1.82 1.93 -10.54
N GLU A 86 2.25 2.95 -11.27
CA GLU A 86 2.86 4.17 -10.74
C GLU A 86 1.86 5.12 -10.07
N LYS A 87 0.55 5.00 -10.38
CA LYS A 87 -0.49 5.86 -9.77
C LYS A 87 -0.79 5.51 -8.31
N ILE A 88 -0.14 4.49 -7.76
CA ILE A 88 -0.20 4.21 -6.33
C ILE A 88 0.36 5.37 -5.51
N ASN A 89 1.36 6.08 -6.05
CA ASN A 89 2.01 7.21 -5.40
C ASN A 89 1.00 8.33 -5.10
N GLU A 90 0.10 8.63 -6.04
CA GLU A 90 -0.98 9.61 -5.85
C GLU A 90 -1.94 9.21 -4.72
N LEU A 91 -2.25 7.92 -4.58
CA LEU A 91 -3.08 7.42 -3.48
C LEU A 91 -2.35 7.54 -2.14
N LEU A 92 -1.07 7.15 -2.09
CA LEU A 92 -0.25 7.22 -0.89
C LEU A 92 -0.13 8.66 -0.39
N GLU A 93 0.08 9.64 -1.28
CA GLU A 93 0.14 11.06 -0.90
C GLU A 93 -1.18 11.57 -0.29
N ARG A 94 -2.32 10.98 -0.66
CA ARG A 94 -3.62 11.32 -0.05
C ARG A 94 -3.83 10.68 1.32
N MET A 95 -3.07 9.65 1.66
CA MET A 95 -3.22 8.84 2.87
C MET A 95 -2.12 9.11 3.93
N ILE A 96 -1.03 9.75 3.53
CA ILE A 96 0.09 10.25 4.37
C ILE A 96 -0.25 11.63 4.95
#